data_AF-A0A7C6TAZ4-F1
#
_entry.id   AF-A0A7C6TAZ4-F1
#
_cell.length_a   1.000
_cell.length_b   1.000
_cell.length_c   1.000
_cell.angle_alpha   90.00
_cell.angle_beta   90.00
_cell.angle_gamma   90.00
#
_symmetry.space_group_name_H-M   'P 1'
#
loop_
_entity.id
_entity.type
_entity.pdbx_description
1 polymer ?
#
loop_
_entity_poly.entity_id
_entity_poly.type
_entity_poly.pdbx_seq_one_letter_code
_entity_poly.pdbx_strand_id
1 'polypeptide(L)'
;MAEENANTSRRRVGWILLAAGVAGAAMVWARRRYFTVRSVQTGETPEYPDIVPQVFAYSPDEVWGAALEAVRTLPGWSVVAEEDGEIRATAVGAGYRHEVSVSVEPLMNGRMVKVTTSSRCEGRMPDLGANARIVRAFQARLRELLPSGGETRVQ
;
A
#
# COMPACT_ATOMS: atom_id res chain seq x y z
N MET A 1 50.45 23.23 10.45
CA MET A 1 49.24 23.79 9.80
C MET A 1 48.92 23.19 8.41
N ALA A 2 49.90 22.78 7.59
CA ALA A 2 49.61 22.21 6.26
C ALA A 2 49.02 20.77 6.30
N GLU A 3 49.49 19.92 7.22
CA GLU A 3 49.04 18.52 7.33
C GLU A 3 47.59 18.36 7.83
N GLU A 4 47.13 19.27 8.70
CA GLU A 4 45.78 19.27 9.26
C GLU A 4 44.70 19.57 8.20
N ASN A 5 45.02 20.45 7.24
CA ASN A 5 44.15 20.78 6.12
C ASN A 5 44.01 19.62 5.13
N ALA A 6 45.08 18.86 4.89
CA ALA A 6 45.05 17.71 3.99
C ALA A 6 44.20 16.55 4.55
N ASN A 7 44.27 16.30 5.86
CA ASN A 7 43.47 15.28 6.52
C ASN A 7 41.98 15.65 6.52
N THR A 8 41.66 16.91 6.82
CA THR A 8 40.29 17.45 6.75
C THR A 8 39.71 17.36 5.34
N SER A 9 40.50 17.64 4.30
CA SER A 9 40.07 17.55 2.90
C SER A 9 39.81 16.11 2.46
N ARG A 10 40.67 15.14 2.84
CA ARG A 10 40.46 13.71 2.54
C ARG A 10 39.22 13.16 3.24
N ARG A 11 38.97 13.55 4.50
CA ARG A 11 37.76 13.19 5.24
C ARG A 11 36.49 13.75 4.60
N ARG A 12 36.50 15.01 4.14
CA ARG A 12 35.37 15.63 3.42
C ARG A 12 35.05 14.92 2.11
N VAL A 13 36.07 14.56 1.32
CA VAL A 13 35.88 13.80 0.08
C VAL A 13 35.28 12.41 0.36
N GLY A 14 35.74 11.72 1.41
CA GLY A 14 35.16 10.45 1.84
C GLY A 14 33.67 10.55 2.21
N TRP A 15 33.27 11.59 2.95
CA TRP A 15 31.86 11.83 3.29
C TRP A 15 31.00 12.20 2.07
N ILE A 16 31.52 12.97 1.13
CA ILE A 16 30.81 13.31 -0.12
C ILE A 16 30.54 12.05 -0.94
N LEU A 17 31.55 11.19 -1.12
CA LEU A 17 31.39 9.93 -1.85
C LEU A 17 30.39 8.99 -1.16
N LEU A 18 30.41 8.92 0.17
CA LEU A 18 29.48 8.10 0.95
C LEU A 18 28.03 8.62 0.83
N ALA A 19 27.82 9.94 0.97
CA ALA A 19 26.52 10.57 0.79
C ALA A 19 25.96 10.39 -0.64
N ALA A 20 26.82 10.52 -1.65
CA ALA A 20 26.44 10.27 -3.05
C ALA A 20 26.05 8.79 -3.28
N GLY A 21 26.77 7.85 -2.67
CA GLY A 21 26.43 6.42 -2.73
C GLY A 21 25.06 6.11 -2.11
N VAL A 22 24.77 6.66 -0.92
CA VAL A 22 23.48 6.50 -0.24
C VAL A 22 22.34 7.14 -1.05
N ALA A 23 22.54 8.35 -1.58
CA ALA A 23 21.56 9.02 -2.42
C ALA A 23 21.28 8.25 -3.71
N GLY A 24 22.32 7.71 -4.36
CA GLY A 24 22.19 6.87 -5.54
C GLY A 24 21.39 5.59 -5.27
N ALA A 25 21.68 4.89 -4.17
CA ALA A 25 20.94 3.71 -3.77
C ALA A 25 19.46 4.03 -3.47
N ALA A 26 19.18 5.12 -2.75
CA ALA A 26 17.82 5.60 -2.49
C ALA A 26 17.06 5.94 -3.78
N MET A 27 17.74 6.57 -4.75
CA MET A 27 17.16 6.91 -6.05
C MET A 27 16.85 5.67 -6.90
N VAL A 28 17.73 4.67 -6.91
CA VAL A 28 17.50 3.38 -7.59
C VAL A 28 16.31 2.63 -6.95
N TRP A 29 16.25 2.63 -5.61
CA TRP A 29 15.15 2.00 -4.87
C TRP A 29 13.81 2.70 -5.13
N ALA A 30 13.77 4.03 -5.07
CA ALA A 30 12.59 4.83 -5.40
C ALA A 30 12.12 4.62 -6.84
N ARG A 31 13.06 4.54 -7.80
CA ARG A 31 12.76 4.28 -9.21
C ARG A 31 12.19 2.88 -9.43
N ARG A 32 12.66 1.86 -8.71
CA ARG A 32 12.04 0.52 -8.78
C ARG A 32 10.59 0.53 -8.27
N ARG A 33 10.35 1.09 -7.08
CA ARG A 33 8.99 1.18 -6.48
C ARG A 33 7.96 1.80 -7.41
N TYR A 34 8.31 2.88 -8.10
CA TYR A 34 7.37 3.63 -8.93
C TYR A 34 7.12 3.05 -10.33
N PHE A 35 8.10 2.35 -10.92
CA PHE A 35 8.02 1.94 -12.32
C PHE A 35 7.74 0.45 -12.55
N THR A 36 8.01 -0.44 -11.58
CA THR A 36 7.95 -1.90 -11.83
C THR A 36 6.88 -2.67 -11.05
N VAL A 37 6.24 -2.07 -10.04
CA VAL A 37 5.25 -2.77 -9.20
C VAL A 37 3.89 -2.81 -9.89
N ARG A 38 3.52 -3.96 -10.47
CA ARG A 38 2.26 -4.14 -11.22
C ARG A 38 1.08 -4.60 -10.37
N SER A 39 1.36 -5.11 -9.19
CA SER A 39 0.37 -5.49 -8.20
C SER A 39 0.82 -5.03 -6.83
N VAL A 40 -0.10 -4.48 -6.06
CA VAL A 40 0.11 -4.13 -4.66
C VAL A 40 -0.88 -4.92 -3.84
N GLN A 41 -0.39 -5.61 -2.82
CA GLN A 41 -1.19 -6.37 -1.87
C GLN A 41 -0.71 -6.04 -0.46
N THR A 42 -1.68 -5.81 0.43
CA THR A 42 -1.43 -5.50 1.83
C THR A 42 -0.59 -6.57 2.50
N GLY A 43 0.58 -6.19 3.04
CA GLY A 43 1.50 -7.08 3.75
C GLY A 43 2.44 -7.92 2.87
N GLU A 44 2.22 -7.96 1.56
CA GLU A 44 2.99 -8.85 0.66
C GLU A 44 3.90 -8.10 -0.32
N THR A 45 3.69 -6.80 -0.53
CA THR A 45 4.46 -6.01 -1.51
C THR A 45 5.61 -5.23 -0.85
N PRO A 46 6.87 -5.66 -0.95
CA PRO A 46 8.00 -5.10 -0.19
C PRO A 46 8.30 -3.64 -0.51
N GLU A 47 7.97 -3.18 -1.72
CA GLU A 47 8.14 -1.79 -2.12
C GLU A 47 7.20 -0.83 -1.37
N TYR A 48 6.13 -1.35 -0.78
CA TYR A 48 5.12 -0.62 -0.03
C TYR A 48 4.94 -1.19 1.39
N PRO A 49 5.98 -1.11 2.26
CA PRO A 49 5.94 -1.71 3.59
C PRO A 49 4.92 -1.04 4.53
N ASP A 50 4.45 0.16 4.17
CA ASP A 50 3.39 0.87 4.90
C ASP A 50 1.98 0.33 4.62
N ILE A 51 1.80 -0.40 3.51
CA ILE A 51 0.51 -0.96 3.11
C ILE A 51 0.37 -2.35 3.72
N VAL A 52 -0.29 -2.41 4.88
CA VAL A 52 -0.51 -3.64 5.67
C VAL A 52 -2.00 -3.96 5.81
N PRO A 53 -2.40 -5.21 6.09
CA PRO A 53 -3.80 -5.54 6.32
C PRO A 53 -4.37 -4.75 7.50
N GLN A 54 -5.65 -4.39 7.42
CA GLN A 54 -6.33 -3.70 8.52
C GLN A 54 -7.08 -4.70 9.38
N VAL A 55 -7.06 -4.52 10.70
CA VAL A 55 -7.78 -5.38 11.64
C VAL A 55 -8.78 -4.55 12.43
N PHE A 56 -10.01 -5.04 12.50
CA PHE A 56 -11.16 -4.37 13.07
C PHE A 56 -11.78 -5.22 14.18
N ALA A 57 -12.20 -4.58 15.27
CA ALA A 57 -12.91 -5.20 16.39
C ALA A 57 -14.43 -5.06 16.23
N TYR A 58 -14.92 -5.46 15.06
CA TYR A 58 -16.34 -5.46 14.66
C TYR A 58 -16.74 -6.87 14.21
N SER A 59 -18.04 -7.11 14.08
CA SER A 59 -18.51 -8.38 13.50
C SER A 59 -18.14 -8.50 12.01
N PRO A 60 -18.02 -9.73 11.47
CA PRO A 60 -17.77 -9.94 10.05
C PRO A 60 -18.76 -9.20 9.14
N ASP A 61 -20.04 -9.17 9.50
CA ASP A 61 -21.10 -8.53 8.71
C ASP A 61 -20.96 -7.00 8.68
N GLU A 62 -20.60 -6.37 9.80
CA GLU A 62 -20.34 -4.93 9.85
C GLU A 62 -19.14 -4.55 8.99
N VAL A 63 -18.06 -5.36 9.06
CA VAL A 63 -16.85 -5.11 8.27
C VAL A 63 -17.10 -5.34 6.78
N TRP A 64 -17.85 -6.38 6.43
CA TRP A 64 -18.28 -6.64 5.06
C TRP A 64 -19.11 -5.48 4.51
N GLY A 65 -20.12 -5.04 5.26
CA GLY A 65 -20.99 -3.92 4.87
C GLY A 65 -20.19 -2.64 4.65
N ALA A 66 -19.27 -2.31 5.55
CA ALA A 66 -18.40 -1.14 5.41
C ALA A 66 -17.42 -1.26 4.24
N ALA A 67 -16.85 -2.45 3.99
CA ALA A 67 -15.98 -2.68 2.83
C ALA A 67 -16.75 -2.48 1.51
N LEU A 68 -17.97 -2.99 1.43
CA LEU A 68 -18.83 -2.84 0.27
C LEU A 68 -19.27 -1.39 0.07
N GLU A 69 -19.62 -0.68 1.15
CA GLU A 69 -19.91 0.76 1.11
C GLU A 69 -18.69 1.58 0.66
N ALA A 70 -17.49 1.25 1.14
CA ALA A 70 -16.26 1.91 0.71
C ALA A 70 -16.06 1.76 -0.82
N VAL A 71 -16.21 0.54 -1.35
CA VAL A 71 -16.12 0.30 -2.82
C VAL A 71 -17.19 1.08 -3.58
N ARG A 72 -18.42 1.16 -3.07
CA ARG A 72 -19.54 1.85 -3.74
C ARG A 72 -19.43 3.38 -3.71
N THR A 73 -18.78 3.94 -2.69
CA THR A 73 -18.72 5.39 -2.47
C THR A 73 -17.44 6.02 -2.99
N LEU A 74 -16.37 5.25 -3.18
CA LEU A 74 -15.12 5.76 -3.73
C LEU A 74 -15.28 6.17 -5.21
N PRO A 75 -14.84 7.39 -5.59
CA PRO A 75 -14.91 7.84 -6.98
C PRO A 75 -14.12 6.93 -7.92
N GLY A 76 -14.75 6.53 -9.02
CA GLY A 76 -14.12 5.69 -10.04
C GLY A 76 -14.00 4.21 -9.67
N TRP A 77 -14.67 3.77 -8.60
CA TRP A 77 -14.76 2.38 -8.21
C TRP A 77 -16.08 1.75 -8.68
N SER A 78 -16.09 0.44 -8.90
CA SER A 78 -17.28 -0.32 -9.25
C SER A 78 -17.15 -1.77 -8.79
N VAL A 79 -18.19 -2.29 -8.14
CA VAL A 79 -18.27 -3.72 -7.77
C VAL A 79 -18.42 -4.55 -9.04
N VAL A 80 -17.65 -5.63 -9.13
CA VAL A 80 -17.73 -6.64 -10.21
C VAL A 80 -18.43 -7.88 -9.71
N ALA A 81 -18.05 -8.38 -8.54
CA ALA A 81 -18.64 -9.55 -7.92
C ALA A 81 -18.49 -9.50 -6.39
N GLU A 82 -19.37 -10.22 -5.72
CA GLU A 82 -19.32 -10.51 -4.29
C GLU A 82 -19.27 -12.04 -4.19
N GLU A 83 -18.16 -12.58 -3.70
CA GLU A 83 -17.91 -14.01 -3.50
C GLU A 83 -17.64 -14.25 -2.01
N ASP A 84 -17.83 -15.47 -1.50
CA ASP A 84 -17.75 -15.76 -0.06
C ASP A 84 -16.46 -15.22 0.60
N GLY A 85 -16.57 -14.08 1.30
CA GLY A 85 -15.45 -13.42 1.96
C GLY A 85 -14.55 -12.57 1.05
N GLU A 86 -14.90 -12.35 -0.23
CA GLU A 86 -14.15 -11.51 -1.16
C GLU A 86 -15.05 -10.59 -2.02
N ILE A 87 -14.72 -9.31 -2.05
CA ILE A 87 -15.33 -8.33 -2.96
C ILE A 87 -14.35 -8.11 -4.13
N ARG A 88 -14.79 -8.44 -5.35
CA ARG A 88 -14.07 -8.10 -6.58
C ARG A 88 -14.60 -6.79 -7.13
N ALA A 89 -13.71 -5.87 -7.43
CA ALA A 89 -14.03 -4.53 -7.90
C ALA A 89 -13.08 -4.08 -9.02
N THR A 90 -13.45 -2.99 -9.68
CA THR A 90 -12.54 -2.22 -10.52
C THR A 90 -12.41 -0.81 -9.98
N ALA A 91 -11.23 -0.21 -10.16
CA ALA A 91 -10.95 1.18 -9.79
C ALA A 91 -10.26 1.89 -10.95
N VAL A 92 -10.57 3.16 -11.17
CA VAL A 92 -9.87 3.99 -12.16
C VAL A 92 -8.76 4.78 -11.48
N GLY A 93 -7.51 4.50 -11.83
CA GLY A 93 -6.30 5.15 -11.32
C GLY A 93 -5.43 5.66 -12.46
N ALA A 94 -5.00 6.92 -12.40
CA ALA A 94 -4.18 7.55 -13.44
C ALA A 94 -4.72 7.39 -14.89
N GLY A 95 -6.05 7.30 -15.05
CA GLY A 95 -6.72 7.13 -16.34
C GLY A 95 -6.85 5.68 -16.81
N TYR A 96 -6.38 4.70 -16.03
CA TYR A 96 -6.44 3.28 -16.35
C TYR A 96 -7.34 2.52 -15.40
N ARG A 97 -7.91 1.40 -15.87
CA ARG A 97 -8.69 0.48 -15.05
C ARG A 97 -7.76 -0.48 -14.33
N HIS A 98 -7.99 -0.64 -13.04
CA HIS A 98 -7.32 -1.60 -12.18
C HIS A 98 -8.33 -2.60 -11.68
N GLU A 99 -7.91 -3.85 -11.58
CA GLU A 99 -8.62 -4.90 -10.85
C GLU A 99 -8.26 -4.75 -9.37
N VAL A 100 -9.27 -4.87 -8.52
CA VAL A 100 -9.13 -4.77 -7.08
C VAL A 100 -9.83 -5.96 -6.43
N SER A 101 -9.18 -6.57 -5.45
CA SER A 101 -9.82 -7.54 -4.59
C SER A 101 -9.72 -7.12 -3.12
N VAL A 102 -10.81 -7.33 -2.39
CA VAL A 102 -10.90 -7.05 -0.95
C VAL A 102 -11.37 -8.31 -0.27
N SER A 103 -10.49 -8.94 0.51
CA SER A 103 -10.82 -10.12 1.30
C SER A 103 -11.11 -9.73 2.74
N VAL A 104 -12.18 -10.31 3.31
CA VAL A 104 -12.66 -10.08 4.67
C VAL A 104 -12.62 -11.42 5.41
N GLU A 105 -11.68 -11.57 6.32
CA GLU A 105 -11.43 -12.83 7.03
C GLU A 105 -11.69 -12.67 8.54
N PRO A 106 -12.63 -13.46 9.12
CA PRO A 106 -12.80 -13.53 10.56
C PRO A 106 -11.54 -14.08 11.25
N LEU A 107 -11.14 -13.45 12.36
CA LEU A 107 -10.06 -13.86 13.24
C LEU A 107 -10.59 -14.12 14.66
N MET A 108 -9.81 -14.85 15.47
CA MET A 108 -10.08 -15.07 16.90
C MET A 108 -11.53 -15.51 17.21
N ASN A 109 -12.07 -16.44 16.41
CA ASN A 109 -13.47 -16.90 16.47
C ASN A 109 -14.51 -15.79 16.20
N GLY A 110 -14.21 -14.88 15.26
CA GLY A 110 -15.11 -13.79 14.85
C GLY A 110 -15.06 -12.53 15.73
N ARG A 111 -14.15 -12.48 16.71
CA ARG A 111 -13.97 -11.30 17.58
C ARG A 111 -13.19 -10.16 16.91
N MET A 112 -12.41 -10.50 15.89
CA MET A 112 -11.71 -9.54 15.05
C MET A 112 -11.90 -9.93 13.60
N VAL A 113 -11.74 -8.98 12.71
CA VAL A 113 -11.82 -9.21 11.26
C VAL A 113 -10.61 -8.56 10.61
N LYS A 114 -9.92 -9.33 9.77
CA LYS A 114 -8.78 -8.86 8.98
C LYS A 114 -9.28 -8.55 7.57
N VAL A 115 -8.93 -7.38 7.07
CA VAL A 115 -9.21 -6.96 5.70
C VAL A 115 -7.91 -6.85 4.94
N THR A 116 -7.81 -7.67 3.90
CA THR A 116 -6.68 -7.70 2.95
C THR A 116 -7.14 -7.06 1.65
N THR A 117 -6.33 -6.20 1.06
CA THR A 117 -6.69 -5.54 -0.22
C THR A 117 -5.56 -5.70 -1.21
N SER A 118 -5.91 -6.08 -2.44
CA SER A 118 -5.00 -6.17 -3.56
C SER A 118 -5.47 -5.28 -4.71
N SER A 119 -4.54 -4.69 -5.45
CA SER A 119 -4.82 -3.94 -6.67
C SER A 119 -3.78 -4.27 -7.74
N ARG A 120 -4.25 -4.48 -8.97
CA ARG A 120 -3.43 -4.83 -10.13
C ARG A 120 -3.88 -4.03 -11.35
N CYS A 121 -2.93 -3.59 -12.16
CA CYS A 121 -3.19 -3.04 -13.49
C CYS A 121 -2.93 -4.11 -14.55
N GLU A 122 -3.83 -4.26 -15.53
CA GLU A 122 -3.55 -5.05 -16.73
C GLU A 122 -2.66 -4.27 -17.71
N GLY A 123 -1.83 -4.99 -18.47
CA GLY A 123 -1.02 -4.42 -19.57
C GLY A 123 0.45 -4.10 -19.24
N ARG A 124 1.13 -3.41 -20.19
CA ARG A 124 2.56 -3.07 -20.14
C ARG A 124 2.87 -1.68 -19.57
N MET A 125 1.86 -0.94 -19.14
CA MET A 125 2.03 0.44 -18.66
C MET A 125 2.71 0.48 -17.28
N PRO A 126 3.53 1.51 -17.00
CA PRO A 126 4.07 1.70 -15.67
C PRO A 126 2.93 2.06 -14.69
N ASP A 127 2.91 1.43 -13.51
CA ASP A 127 1.91 1.67 -12.47
C ASP A 127 1.95 3.11 -11.94
N LEU A 128 3.15 3.72 -11.89
CA LEU A 128 3.38 5.06 -11.35
C LEU A 128 2.78 5.22 -9.93
N GLY A 129 2.75 4.13 -9.16
CA GLY A 129 2.17 4.05 -7.82
C GLY A 129 0.63 4.10 -7.78
N ALA A 130 -0.07 3.89 -8.90
CA ALA A 130 -1.53 3.92 -8.95
C ALA A 130 -2.15 2.82 -8.09
N ASN A 131 -1.68 1.57 -8.18
CA ASN A 131 -2.11 0.46 -7.34
C ASN A 131 -2.00 0.81 -5.85
N ALA A 132 -0.86 1.39 -5.44
CA ALA A 132 -0.64 1.77 -4.05
C ALA A 132 -1.54 2.93 -3.60
N ARG A 133 -1.88 3.88 -4.49
CA ARG A 133 -2.86 4.94 -4.19
C ARG A 133 -4.27 4.38 -4.05
N ILE A 134 -4.65 3.45 -4.93
CA ILE A 134 -5.95 2.77 -4.89
C ILE A 134 -6.12 2.04 -3.55
N VAL A 135 -5.15 1.22 -3.15
CA VAL A 135 -5.21 0.49 -1.87
C VAL A 135 -5.29 1.46 -0.69
N ARG A 136 -4.47 2.52 -0.66
CA ARG A 136 -4.53 3.52 0.43
C ARG A 136 -5.87 4.26 0.49
N ALA A 137 -6.47 4.60 -0.65
CA ALA A 137 -7.77 5.27 -0.71
C ALA A 137 -8.87 4.37 -0.11
N PHE A 138 -8.86 3.09 -0.46
CA PHE A 138 -9.75 2.09 0.15
C PHE A 138 -9.56 1.99 1.67
N GLN A 139 -8.32 1.81 2.11
CA GLN A 139 -8.01 1.68 3.54
C GLN A 139 -8.37 2.94 4.36
N ALA A 140 -8.21 4.12 3.77
CA ALA A 140 -8.65 5.37 4.38
C ALA A 140 -10.16 5.41 4.53
N ARG A 141 -10.90 5.13 3.44
CA ARG A 141 -12.36 5.11 3.46
C ARG A 141 -12.93 4.09 4.44
N LEU A 142 -12.33 2.90 4.50
CA LEU A 142 -12.77 1.86 5.42
C LEU A 142 -12.60 2.29 6.89
N ARG A 143 -11.51 2.99 7.24
CA ARG A 143 -11.32 3.56 8.59
C ARG A 143 -12.33 4.66 8.93
N GLU A 144 -12.75 5.45 7.96
CA GLU A 144 -13.80 6.46 8.18
C GLU A 144 -15.14 5.79 8.52
N LEU A 145 -15.45 4.67 7.87
CA LEU A 145 -16.67 3.89 8.12
C LEU A 145 -16.59 3.06 9.41
N LEU A 146 -15.38 2.64 9.80
CA LEU A 146 -15.12 1.84 11.01
C LEU A 146 -14.05 2.49 11.91
N PRO A 147 -14.39 3.58 12.63
CA PRO A 147 -13.40 4.35 13.40
C PRO A 147 -12.73 3.58 14.54
N SER A 148 -13.38 2.52 15.05
CA SER A 148 -12.89 1.73 16.21
C SER A 148 -11.87 0.63 15.84
N GLY A 149 -11.33 0.63 14.62
CA GLY A 149 -10.35 -0.37 14.18
C GLY A 149 -9.47 0.15 13.06
N GLY A 150 -8.23 -0.35 12.96
CA GLY A 150 -7.30 0.09 11.93
C GLY A 150 -5.81 0.10 12.30
N GLU A 151 -5.45 -0.17 13.56
CA GLU A 151 -4.06 -0.08 14.04
C GLU A 151 -3.55 -1.33 14.79
N THR A 152 -4.29 -2.46 14.80
CA THR A 152 -3.74 -3.68 15.39
C THR A 152 -2.72 -4.29 14.43
N ARG A 153 -1.48 -3.82 14.53
CA ARG A 153 -0.29 -4.40 13.91
C ARG A 153 -0.18 -5.84 14.43
N VAL A 154 -0.68 -6.81 13.67
CA VAL A 154 -0.42 -8.22 13.97
C VAL A 154 1.06 -8.42 13.68
N GLN A 155 1.87 -8.48 14.75
CA GLN A 155 3.28 -8.86 14.69
C GLN A 155 3.40 -10.35 14.39
#